data_AF-A0A2V2UI19-F1
#
_entry.id   AF-A0A2V2UI19-F1
#
_cell.length_a   1.000
_cell.length_b   1.000
_cell.length_c   1.000
_cell.angle_alpha   90.00
_cell.angle_beta   90.00
_cell.angle_gamma   90.00
#
_symmetry.space_group_name_H-M   'P 1'
#
loop_
_entity.id
_entity.type
_entity.pdbx_description
1 polymer ?
#
loop_
_entity_poly.entity_id
_entity_poly.type
_entity_poly.pdbx_seq_one_letter_code
_entity_poly.pdbx_strand_id
1 'polypeptide(L)'
;MDDELLLQLNETEEFVEDGEDYTVDGEHAGSTDIDSEDIWEIISSFFREKGLVHQQIDSYNDFLLRIPRMARSLLEVVPRQDEQFEPGTQTETEPDQYRLSLEDVVIGNPSHEVSGFSRHEMHPLFPNECRLRDLTYDANAQVTLGIRVYRSREEQPYRTFLQNMELGRIPIMLKSMRCNLQNKDEDELPRLNECPHDQGGYFVISGTEKVLIAQERQAANHVYAFSRQKGALV
;
A
#
# COMPACT_ATOMS: atom_id res chain seq x y z
N MET A 1 25.17 -21.58 -21.88
CA MET A 1 24.73 -21.34 -20.49
C MET A 1 23.97 -22.59 -20.16
N ASP A 2 24.71 -23.49 -19.55
CA ASP A 2 24.66 -24.90 -19.89
C ASP A 2 23.69 -25.62 -18.98
N ASP A 3 22.74 -26.34 -19.58
CA ASP A 3 21.72 -27.16 -18.91
C ASP A 3 22.35 -28.26 -18.02
N GLU A 4 23.66 -28.51 -18.16
CA GLU A 4 24.44 -29.41 -17.29
C GLU A 4 24.56 -28.90 -15.84
N LEU A 5 24.53 -27.58 -15.60
CA LEU A 5 24.71 -27.01 -14.26
C LEU A 5 23.43 -27.09 -13.40
N LEU A 6 22.27 -27.26 -14.05
CA LEU A 6 20.98 -27.43 -13.38
C LEU A 6 20.73 -28.89 -12.95
N LEU A 7 21.42 -29.86 -13.56
CA LEU A 7 21.31 -31.28 -13.21
C LEU A 7 22.18 -31.68 -12.01
N GLN A 8 23.20 -30.89 -11.66
CA GLN A 8 24.08 -31.15 -10.52
C GLN A 8 23.49 -30.76 -9.16
N LEU A 9 22.33 -30.10 -9.12
CA LEU A 9 21.65 -29.71 -7.88
C LEU A 9 20.59 -30.72 -7.41
N ASN A 10 20.44 -31.85 -8.11
CA ASN A 10 19.37 -32.82 -7.88
C ASN A 10 19.88 -34.23 -7.54
N GLU A 11 21.17 -34.40 -7.27
CA GLU A 11 21.71 -35.67 -6.77
C GLU A 11 21.46 -35.73 -5.26
N THR A 12 20.45 -36.52 -4.87
CA THR A 12 20.25 -36.95 -3.48
C THR A 12 21.47 -37.77 -3.05
N GLU A 13 22.24 -37.24 -2.10
CA GLU A 13 23.34 -37.97 -1.45
C GLU A 13 22.76 -39.18 -0.70
N GLU A 14 23.09 -40.39 -1.17
CA GLU A 14 22.82 -41.64 -0.45
C GLU A 14 23.71 -41.69 0.81
N PHE A 15 23.11 -41.54 1.99
CA PHE A 15 23.78 -41.79 3.26
C PHE A 15 23.97 -43.30 3.48
N VAL A 16 25.22 -43.70 3.70
CA VAL A 16 25.60 -45.08 4.05
C VAL A 16 25.39 -45.25 5.57
N GLU A 17 24.47 -46.14 5.96
CA GLU A 17 24.32 -46.60 7.35
C GLU A 17 25.44 -47.60 7.69
N ASP A 18 26.43 -47.17 8.47
CA ASP A 18 27.28 -48.08 9.24
C ASP A 18 26.69 -48.23 10.65
N GLY A 19 26.09 -49.40 10.91
CA GLY A 19 25.53 -49.75 12.20
C GLY A 19 26.60 -50.11 13.23
N GLU A 20 26.56 -49.45 14.38
CA GLU A 20 27.09 -49.99 15.63
C GLU A 20 26.04 -49.87 16.73
N ASP A 21 25.62 -51.03 17.24
CA ASP A 21 24.65 -51.22 18.30
C ASP A 21 25.30 -50.90 19.67
N TYR A 22 24.86 -49.80 20.30
CA TYR A 22 25.14 -49.50 21.70
C TYR A 22 23.85 -49.21 22.45
N THR A 23 23.40 -50.17 23.25
CA THR A 23 22.34 -49.98 24.24
C THR A 23 22.84 -49.09 25.38
N VAL A 24 22.27 -47.90 25.54
CA VAL A 24 22.36 -47.09 26.77
C VAL A 24 20.98 -46.52 27.09
N ASP A 25 20.41 -46.99 28.19
CA ASP A 25 19.26 -46.39 28.87
C ASP A 25 19.62 -44.97 29.35
N GLY A 26 18.88 -43.95 28.91
CA GLY A 26 18.96 -42.61 29.50
C GLY A 26 18.62 -41.47 28.55
N GLU A 27 17.48 -40.82 28.80
CA GLU A 27 17.13 -39.45 28.41
C GLU A 27 17.14 -39.15 26.90
N HIS A 28 15.94 -38.95 26.32
CA HIS A 28 15.74 -38.38 24.98
C HIS A 28 16.34 -36.97 24.88
N ALA A 29 17.66 -36.88 24.66
CA ALA A 29 18.26 -35.79 23.93
C ALA A 29 17.87 -36.01 22.47
N GLY A 30 16.80 -35.34 22.02
CA GLY A 30 16.34 -35.38 20.64
C GLY A 30 17.49 -35.08 19.68
N SER A 31 17.57 -35.85 18.60
CA SER A 31 18.45 -35.54 17.47
C SER A 31 18.32 -34.06 17.11
N THR A 32 19.44 -33.36 17.02
CA THR A 32 19.50 -31.95 16.61
C THR A 32 19.22 -31.74 15.12
N ASP A 33 18.97 -32.82 14.40
CA ASP A 33 18.76 -32.82 12.97
C ASP A 33 17.28 -32.61 12.67
N ILE A 34 17.00 -31.55 11.92
CA ILE A 34 15.67 -31.17 11.45
C ILE A 34 15.25 -32.20 10.39
N ASP A 35 14.13 -32.87 10.61
CA ASP A 35 13.60 -33.83 9.65
C ASP A 35 12.66 -33.16 8.63
N SER A 36 12.12 -33.97 7.70
CA SER A 36 11.17 -33.45 6.71
C SER A 36 9.85 -32.96 7.31
N GLU A 37 9.41 -33.52 8.45
CA GLU A 37 8.16 -33.14 9.11
C GLU A 37 8.31 -31.76 9.77
N ASP A 38 9.45 -31.50 10.40
CA ASP A 38 9.82 -30.20 10.96
C ASP A 38 9.82 -29.10 9.89
N ILE A 39 10.33 -29.39 8.69
CA ILE A 39 10.30 -28.45 7.56
C ILE A 39 8.86 -28.09 7.16
N TRP A 40 7.97 -29.08 7.08
CA TRP A 40 6.56 -28.85 6.76
C TRP A 40 5.83 -28.07 7.85
N GLU A 41 6.19 -28.26 9.11
CA GLU A 41 5.63 -27.47 10.21
C GLU A 41 6.06 -26.00 10.12
N ILE A 42 7.33 -25.72 9.77
CA ILE A 42 7.82 -24.35 9.54
C ILE A 42 7.10 -23.70 8.35
N ILE A 43 6.93 -24.41 7.25
CA ILE A 43 6.21 -23.90 6.07
C ILE A 43 4.75 -23.62 6.43
N SER A 44 4.10 -24.54 7.16
CA SER A 44 2.71 -24.39 7.58
C SER A 44 2.52 -23.21 8.54
N SER A 45 3.46 -23.01 9.45
CA SER A 45 3.57 -21.84 10.33
C SER A 45 3.62 -20.54 9.52
N PHE A 46 4.50 -20.48 8.52
CA PHE A 46 4.64 -19.30 7.65
C PHE A 46 3.32 -18.95 6.95
N PHE A 47 2.65 -19.93 6.33
CA PHE A 47 1.38 -19.67 5.64
C PHE A 47 0.21 -19.41 6.59
N ARG A 48 0.25 -19.92 7.82
CA ARG A 48 -0.74 -19.61 8.85
C ARG A 48 -0.64 -18.15 9.30
N GLU A 49 0.58 -17.61 9.40
CA GLU A 49 0.79 -16.21 9.77
C GLU A 49 0.59 -15.24 8.60
N LYS A 50 1.15 -15.54 7.43
CA LYS A 50 1.17 -14.61 6.28
C LYS A 50 -0.01 -14.80 5.33
N GLY A 51 -0.44 -16.04 5.10
CA GLY A 51 -1.39 -16.36 4.04
C GLY A 51 -0.78 -16.23 2.63
N LEU A 52 -1.61 -16.47 1.62
CA LEU A 52 -1.17 -16.64 0.22
C LEU A 52 -1.08 -15.32 -0.58
N VAL A 53 -1.73 -14.26 -0.11
CA VAL A 53 -1.92 -12.99 -0.83
C VAL A 53 -1.22 -11.81 -0.11
N HIS A 54 -0.38 -12.10 0.90
CA HIS A 54 0.27 -11.09 1.73
C HIS A 54 1.05 -10.06 0.91
N GLN A 55 1.72 -10.45 -0.17
CA GLN A 55 2.48 -9.56 -1.03
C GLN A 55 1.64 -8.40 -1.62
N GLN A 56 0.37 -8.65 -1.96
CA GLN A 56 -0.53 -7.61 -2.46
C GLN A 56 -0.97 -6.69 -1.34
N ILE A 57 -1.36 -7.28 -0.20
CA ILE A 57 -1.86 -6.54 0.97
C ILE A 57 -0.75 -5.69 1.59
N ASP A 58 0.44 -6.25 1.77
CA ASP A 58 1.61 -5.58 2.32
C ASP A 58 2.07 -4.43 1.42
N SER A 59 2.14 -4.65 0.10
CA SER A 59 2.45 -3.59 -0.86
C SER A 59 1.44 -2.45 -0.80
N TYR A 60 0.15 -2.76 -0.66
CA TYR A 60 -0.90 -1.75 -0.58
C TYR A 60 -0.88 -1.00 0.76
N ASN A 61 -0.65 -1.70 1.88
CA ASN A 61 -0.49 -1.09 3.20
C ASN A 61 0.72 -0.14 3.22
N ASP A 62 1.85 -0.55 2.67
CA ASP A 62 3.04 0.29 2.55
C ASP A 62 2.76 1.52 1.66
N PHE A 63 2.03 1.36 0.57
CA PHE A 63 1.57 2.50 -0.24
C PHE A 63 0.74 3.50 0.58
N LEU A 64 -0.25 3.04 1.34
CA LEU A 64 -1.08 3.90 2.19
C LEU A 64 -0.23 4.65 3.24
N LEU A 65 0.75 3.98 3.84
CA LEU A 65 1.67 4.58 4.82
C LEU A 65 2.63 5.61 4.19
N ARG A 66 2.93 5.48 2.89
CA ARG A 66 3.79 6.41 2.15
C ARG A 66 3.07 7.66 1.66
N ILE A 67 1.75 7.63 1.45
CA ILE A 67 0.97 8.79 0.96
C ILE A 67 1.27 10.09 1.72
N PRO A 68 1.26 10.12 3.07
CA PRO A 68 1.58 11.36 3.80
C PRO A 68 2.99 11.87 3.53
N ARG A 69 3.97 10.96 3.39
CA ARG A 69 5.36 11.33 3.06
C ARG A 69 5.48 11.87 1.64
N MET A 70 4.77 11.26 0.69
CA MET A 70 4.73 11.75 -0.69
C MET A 70 4.10 13.14 -0.75
N ALA A 71 2.99 13.38 -0.03
CA ALA A 71 2.33 14.66 0.01
C ALA A 71 3.24 15.79 0.53
N ARG A 72 3.99 15.53 1.61
CA ARG A 72 4.97 16.50 2.15
C ARG A 72 6.18 16.74 1.24
N SER A 73 6.51 15.78 0.39
CA SER A 73 7.63 15.91 -0.58
C SER A 73 7.26 16.75 -1.80
N LEU A 74 5.97 17.03 -2.02
CA LEU A 74 5.53 17.92 -3.09
C LEU A 74 5.99 19.34 -2.79
N LEU A 75 6.52 20.01 -3.82
CA LEU A 75 7.01 21.37 -3.72
C LEU A 75 5.88 22.32 -3.32
N GLU A 76 6.23 23.31 -2.49
CA GLU A 76 5.34 24.39 -2.12
C GLU A 76 4.89 25.14 -3.38
N VAL A 77 3.57 25.30 -3.54
CA VAL A 77 3.00 26.00 -4.68
C VAL A 77 2.94 27.49 -4.33
N VAL A 78 3.58 28.31 -5.17
CA VAL A 78 3.57 29.77 -5.06
C VAL A 78 2.76 30.33 -6.22
N PRO A 79 1.49 30.73 -6.01
CA PRO A 79 0.70 31.38 -7.04
C PRO A 79 1.39 32.67 -7.49
N ARG A 80 1.56 32.84 -8.80
CA ARG A 80 2.01 34.11 -9.37
C ARG A 80 0.81 35.02 -9.51
N GLN A 81 0.88 36.21 -8.91
CA GLN A 81 -0.02 37.30 -9.23
C GLN A 81 0.66 38.14 -10.30
N ASP A 82 0.17 38.03 -11.53
CA ASP A 82 0.59 38.94 -12.59
C ASP A 82 -0.06 40.31 -12.34
N GLU A 83 0.68 41.39 -12.60
CA GLU A 83 0.17 42.75 -12.49
C GLU A 83 -0.92 42.97 -13.55
N GLN A 84 -2.18 42.89 -13.13
CA GLN A 84 -3.29 43.26 -13.99
C GLN A 84 -3.39 44.80 -13.98
N PHE A 85 -2.94 45.43 -15.06
CA PHE A 85 -2.99 46.89 -15.21
C PHE A 85 -4.44 47.38 -15.23
N GLU A 86 -4.87 48.03 -14.14
CA GLU A 86 -6.11 48.81 -14.11
C GLU A 86 -5.80 50.30 -14.35
N PRO A 87 -6.28 50.90 -15.46
CA PRO A 87 -6.03 52.30 -15.74
C PRO A 87 -6.68 53.21 -14.68
N GLY A 88 -5.84 53.91 -13.90
CA GLY A 88 -6.29 54.91 -12.91
C GLY A 88 -6.04 54.52 -11.44
N THR A 89 -5.65 53.28 -11.17
CA THR A 89 -5.31 52.80 -9.83
C THR A 89 -3.80 52.77 -9.68
N GLN A 90 -3.22 53.75 -8.96
CA GLN A 90 -1.82 53.65 -8.54
C GLN A 90 -1.77 52.73 -7.32
N THR A 91 -1.59 51.44 -7.53
CA THR A 91 -1.33 50.50 -6.44
C THR A 91 0.16 50.59 -6.09
N GLU A 92 0.51 51.46 -5.13
CA GLU A 92 1.90 51.59 -4.63
C GLU A 92 2.37 50.37 -3.80
N THR A 93 1.46 49.48 -3.42
CA THR A 93 1.75 48.33 -2.55
C THR A 93 1.97 47.06 -3.37
N GLU A 94 3.18 46.49 -3.29
CA GLU A 94 3.44 45.15 -3.83
C GLU A 94 2.49 44.13 -3.16
N PRO A 95 1.87 43.21 -3.93
CA PRO A 95 0.89 42.29 -3.38
C PRO A 95 1.53 41.27 -2.42
N ASP A 96 0.70 40.75 -1.51
CA ASP A 96 1.10 39.65 -0.64
C ASP A 96 1.38 38.37 -1.46
N GLN A 97 2.46 37.68 -1.10
CA GLN A 97 2.82 36.39 -1.69
C GLN A 97 2.23 35.24 -0.85
N TYR A 98 1.35 34.46 -1.46
CA TYR A 98 0.82 33.23 -0.87
C TYR A 98 1.73 32.06 -1.18
N ARG A 99 1.91 31.16 -0.22
CA ARG A 99 2.55 29.87 -0.43
C ARG A 99 1.71 28.76 0.18
N LEU A 100 1.50 27.71 -0.61
CA LEU A 100 0.60 26.61 -0.32
C LEU A 100 1.40 25.32 -0.17
N SER A 101 1.27 24.66 0.98
CA SER A 101 1.92 23.38 1.28
C SER A 101 0.89 22.34 1.71
N LEU A 102 1.13 21.08 1.36
CA LEU A 102 0.36 19.95 1.89
C LEU A 102 1.09 19.45 3.15
N GLU A 103 0.53 19.74 4.32
CA GLU A 103 1.18 19.46 5.60
C GLU A 103 0.97 18.01 6.04
N ASP A 104 -0.26 17.51 5.94
CA ASP A 104 -0.59 16.13 6.30
C ASP A 104 -1.73 15.56 5.48
N VAL A 105 -1.72 14.25 5.23
CA VAL A 105 -2.81 13.54 4.54
C VAL A 105 -3.29 12.41 5.42
N VAL A 106 -4.60 12.40 5.69
CA VAL A 106 -5.26 11.37 6.50
C VAL A 106 -6.27 10.65 5.64
N ILE A 107 -6.12 9.34 5.56
CA ILE A 107 -7.08 8.45 4.89
C ILE A 107 -7.95 7.84 5.97
N GLY A 108 -9.27 7.92 5.81
CA GLY A 108 -10.24 7.31 6.72
C GLY A 108 -10.40 5.81 6.49
N ASN A 109 -11.45 5.25 7.09
CA ASN A 109 -11.95 3.92 6.74
C ASN A 109 -13.13 4.05 5.75
N PRO A 110 -13.43 2.99 4.97
CA PRO A 110 -14.55 3.00 4.04
C PRO A 110 -15.87 3.37 4.69
N SER A 111 -16.50 4.40 4.16
CA SER A 111 -17.74 4.96 4.70
C SER A 111 -18.52 5.71 3.62
N HIS A 112 -19.84 5.79 3.75
CA HIS A 112 -20.69 6.44 2.76
C HIS A 112 -21.62 7.46 3.42
N GLU A 113 -21.86 8.58 2.74
CA GLU A 113 -22.86 9.56 3.16
C GLU A 113 -24.26 9.03 2.83
N VAL A 114 -25.09 8.80 3.84
CA VAL A 114 -26.46 8.34 3.58
C VAL A 114 -27.34 9.55 3.28
N SER A 115 -27.94 9.58 2.09
CA SER A 115 -28.89 10.62 1.69
C SER A 115 -30.08 10.65 2.65
N GLY A 116 -30.26 11.76 3.37
CA GLY A 116 -31.37 11.95 4.33
C GLY A 116 -30.96 12.00 5.80
N PHE A 117 -29.69 11.68 6.12
CA PHE A 117 -29.11 11.90 7.44
C PHE A 117 -28.24 13.16 7.44
N SER A 118 -28.03 13.77 8.61
CA SER A 118 -27.15 14.94 8.73
C SER A 118 -25.75 14.57 8.23
N ARG A 119 -25.06 15.53 7.59
CA ARG A 119 -23.70 15.40 7.00
C ARG A 119 -22.60 14.89 7.97
N HIS A 120 -22.97 14.57 9.21
CA HIS A 120 -22.09 14.17 10.30
C HIS A 120 -22.17 12.68 10.65
N GLU A 121 -23.11 11.91 10.11
CA GLU A 121 -23.20 10.47 10.34
C GLU A 121 -22.70 9.68 9.11
N MET A 122 -21.39 9.42 9.10
CA MET A 122 -20.74 8.56 8.10
C MET A 122 -20.90 7.10 8.52
N HIS A 123 -21.76 6.36 7.82
CA HIS A 123 -21.92 4.92 8.10
C HIS A 123 -20.75 4.12 7.53
N PRO A 124 -20.26 3.09 8.24
CA PRO A 124 -19.23 2.20 7.72
C PRO A 124 -19.76 1.48 6.48
N LEU A 125 -18.99 1.52 5.41
CA LEU A 125 -19.31 0.84 4.16
C LEU A 125 -18.72 -0.58 4.22
N PHE A 126 -19.45 -1.61 3.83
CA PHE A 126 -18.93 -3.00 3.81
C PHE A 126 -18.80 -3.52 2.37
N PRO A 127 -17.83 -4.42 2.07
CA PRO A 127 -17.60 -4.86 0.69
C PRO A 127 -18.82 -5.55 0.06
N ASN A 128 -19.50 -6.45 0.78
CA ASN A 128 -20.73 -7.07 0.28
C ASN A 128 -21.81 -6.05 -0.12
N GLU A 129 -21.96 -4.97 0.65
CA GLU A 129 -22.87 -3.88 0.30
C GLU A 129 -22.46 -3.19 -1.01
N CYS A 130 -21.15 -2.95 -1.21
CA CYS A 130 -20.64 -2.39 -2.46
C CYS A 130 -20.90 -3.29 -3.67
N ARG A 131 -20.72 -4.61 -3.51
CA ARG A 131 -21.01 -5.61 -4.55
C ARG A 131 -22.49 -5.58 -4.97
N LEU A 132 -23.40 -5.53 -4.00
CA LEU A 132 -24.85 -5.58 -4.25
C LEU A 132 -25.44 -4.28 -4.82
N ARG A 133 -24.84 -3.13 -4.50
CA ARG A 133 -25.35 -1.79 -4.84
C ARG A 133 -24.58 -1.11 -5.96
N ASP A 134 -23.69 -1.83 -6.65
CA ASP A 134 -22.80 -1.28 -7.68
C ASP A 134 -21.96 -0.08 -7.19
N LEU A 135 -21.55 -0.08 -5.92
CA LEU A 135 -20.72 0.98 -5.33
C LEU A 135 -19.24 0.64 -5.41
N THR A 136 -18.41 1.67 -5.25
CA THR A 136 -16.97 1.51 -5.04
C THR A 136 -16.67 1.45 -3.55
N TYR A 137 -15.86 0.47 -3.15
CA TYR A 137 -15.38 0.32 -1.78
C TYR A 137 -14.15 1.20 -1.56
N ASP A 138 -14.37 2.43 -1.10
CA ASP A 138 -13.35 3.47 -0.95
C ASP A 138 -13.51 4.25 0.36
N ALA A 139 -12.45 4.94 0.77
CA ALA A 139 -12.41 5.77 1.96
C ALA A 139 -12.10 7.23 1.61
N ASN A 140 -12.63 8.16 2.42
CA ASN A 140 -12.33 9.58 2.28
C ASN A 140 -10.86 9.88 2.65
N ALA A 141 -10.18 10.63 1.80
CA ALA A 141 -8.84 11.15 2.03
C ALA A 141 -8.92 12.67 2.24
N GLN A 142 -8.43 13.12 3.39
CA GLN A 142 -8.38 14.52 3.78
C GLN A 142 -6.94 15.01 3.81
N VAL A 143 -6.74 16.28 3.51
CA VAL A 143 -5.43 16.94 3.54
C VAL A 143 -5.50 18.22 4.37
N THR A 144 -4.47 18.44 5.18
CA THR A 144 -4.26 19.73 5.86
C THR A 144 -3.41 20.62 4.95
N LEU A 145 -4.04 21.66 4.41
CA LEU A 145 -3.41 22.69 3.61
C LEU A 145 -2.79 23.75 4.53
N GLY A 146 -1.48 23.94 4.42
CA GLY A 146 -0.76 25.08 4.97
C GLY A 146 -0.79 26.26 4.02
N ILE A 147 -1.30 27.40 4.48
CA ILE A 147 -1.31 28.65 3.73
C ILE A 147 -0.46 29.66 4.48
N ARG A 148 0.69 30.03 3.91
CA ARG A 148 1.59 31.04 4.47
C ARG A 148 1.51 32.31 3.62
N VAL A 149 1.36 33.45 4.27
CA VAL A 149 1.27 34.76 3.61
C VAL A 149 2.49 35.59 3.98
N TYR A 150 3.22 36.01 2.96
CA TYR A 150 4.43 36.81 3.06
C TYR A 150 4.14 38.20 2.51
N ARG A 151 4.65 39.23 3.18
CA ARG A 151 4.77 40.54 2.54
C ARG A 151 5.85 40.47 1.49
N SER A 152 5.73 41.32 0.48
CA SER A 152 6.74 41.35 -0.57
C SER A 152 8.13 41.61 0.01
N ARG A 153 9.11 40.81 -0.44
CA ARG A 153 10.53 40.84 -0.03
C ARG A 153 10.81 40.46 1.43
N GLU A 154 9.83 39.95 2.16
CA GLU A 154 10.04 39.37 3.50
C GLU A 154 10.16 37.84 3.43
N GLU A 155 11.10 37.28 4.20
CA GLU A 155 11.31 35.82 4.28
C GLU A 155 10.48 35.15 5.38
N GLN A 156 9.84 35.91 6.26
CA GLN A 156 9.01 35.38 7.33
C GLN A 156 7.53 35.61 7.02
N PRO A 157 6.67 34.59 7.16
CA PRO A 157 5.25 34.78 6.95
C PRO A 157 4.66 35.58 8.11
N TYR A 158 3.89 36.62 7.81
CA TYR A 158 3.20 37.42 8.82
C TYR A 158 1.84 36.82 9.20
N ARG A 159 1.31 35.91 8.37
CA ARG A 159 0.10 35.11 8.64
C ARG A 159 0.30 33.66 8.18
N THR A 160 -0.20 32.73 8.98
CA THR A 160 -0.24 31.30 8.66
C THR A 160 -1.62 30.76 8.97
N PHE A 161 -2.20 29.99 8.05
CA PHE A 161 -3.46 29.31 8.20
C PHE A 161 -3.29 27.81 7.96
N LEU A 162 -4.05 27.01 8.69
CA LEU A 162 -4.23 25.59 8.43
C LEU A 162 -5.68 25.36 8.07
N GLN A 163 -5.92 24.73 6.92
CA GLN A 163 -7.25 24.40 6.45
C GLN A 163 -7.33 22.93 6.10
N ASN A 164 -8.24 22.20 6.75
CA ASN A 164 -8.53 20.82 6.37
C ASN A 164 -9.47 20.81 5.17
N MET A 165 -9.11 20.04 4.16
CA MET A 165 -9.86 19.91 2.92
C MET A 165 -10.01 18.43 2.55
N GLU A 166 -11.12 18.09 1.91
CA GLU A 166 -11.29 16.80 1.26
C GLU A 166 -10.47 16.76 -0.04
N LEU A 167 -9.59 15.79 -0.17
CA LEU A 167 -8.79 15.56 -1.37
C LEU A 167 -9.55 14.69 -2.38
N GLY A 168 -10.32 13.73 -1.87
CA GLY A 168 -11.10 12.79 -2.67
C GLY A 168 -11.21 11.43 -1.98
N ARG A 169 -11.57 10.39 -2.73
CA ARG A 169 -11.76 9.04 -2.21
C ARG A 169 -10.71 8.08 -2.78
N ILE A 170 -10.20 7.20 -1.93
CA ILE A 170 -9.19 6.19 -2.28
C ILE A 170 -9.81 4.80 -2.16
N PRO A 171 -9.87 4.00 -3.25
CA PRO A 171 -10.33 2.62 -3.20
C PRO A 171 -9.52 1.80 -2.19
N ILE A 172 -10.21 1.10 -1.29
CA ILE A 172 -9.56 0.31 -0.24
C ILE A 172 -9.51 -1.16 -0.66
N MET A 173 -8.32 -1.77 -0.60
CA MET A 173 -8.16 -3.20 -0.87
C MET A 173 -8.80 -4.03 0.25
N LEU A 174 -9.51 -5.10 -0.10
CA LEU A 174 -10.12 -6.00 0.89
C LEU A 174 -9.04 -6.67 1.76
N LYS A 175 -9.34 -6.77 3.06
CA LYS A 175 -8.42 -7.25 4.12
C LYS A 175 -7.15 -6.42 4.35
N SER A 176 -7.00 -5.26 3.69
CA SER A 176 -5.93 -4.31 4.00
C SER A 176 -6.13 -3.57 5.33
N MET A 177 -5.13 -2.80 5.75
CA MET A 177 -5.08 -2.11 7.05
C MET A 177 -6.18 -1.04 7.28
N ARG A 178 -6.92 -0.67 6.24
CA ARG A 178 -8.05 0.28 6.32
C ARG A 178 -9.40 -0.38 6.00
N CYS A 179 -9.41 -1.67 5.69
CA CYS A 179 -10.63 -2.39 5.39
C CYS A 179 -11.46 -2.63 6.66
N ASN A 180 -12.77 -2.46 6.58
CA ASN A 180 -13.69 -2.73 7.69
C ASN A 180 -13.81 -4.24 8.04
N LEU A 181 -13.28 -5.11 7.18
CA LEU A 181 -13.15 -6.55 7.45
C LEU A 181 -11.82 -6.92 8.15
N GLN A 182 -10.92 -5.96 8.34
CA GLN A 182 -9.65 -6.23 9.01
C GLN A 182 -9.89 -6.69 10.45
N ASN A 183 -9.20 -7.76 10.86
CA ASN A 183 -9.28 -8.35 12.20
C ASN A 183 -10.67 -8.86 12.60
N LYS A 184 -11.57 -9.09 11.63
CA LYS A 184 -12.82 -9.82 11.87
C LYS A 184 -12.56 -11.31 11.93
N ASP A 185 -13.12 -11.96 12.95
CA ASP A 185 -12.98 -13.40 13.14
C ASP A 185 -13.92 -14.21 12.23
N GLU A 186 -13.75 -15.53 12.26
CA GLU A 186 -14.55 -16.47 11.45
C GLU A 186 -16.04 -16.49 11.85
N ASP A 187 -16.40 -15.97 13.03
CA ASP A 187 -17.78 -15.89 13.51
C ASP A 187 -18.46 -14.57 13.12
N GLU A 188 -17.69 -13.48 13.01
CA GLU A 188 -18.13 -12.15 12.61
C GLU A 188 -18.31 -12.03 11.09
N LEU A 189 -17.40 -12.62 10.30
CA LEU A 189 -17.43 -12.52 8.83
C LEU A 189 -18.76 -13.04 8.22
N PRO A 190 -19.29 -14.22 8.62
CA PRO A 190 -20.57 -14.70 8.13
C PRO A 190 -21.74 -13.77 8.48
N ARG A 191 -21.70 -13.09 9.63
CA ARG A 191 -22.73 -12.12 10.02
C ARG A 191 -22.72 -10.86 9.15
N LEU A 192 -21.58 -10.57 8.53
CA LEU A 192 -21.42 -9.50 7.54
C LEU A 192 -21.68 -9.98 6.10
N ASN A 193 -22.10 -11.25 5.92
CA ASN A 193 -22.22 -11.92 4.63
C ASN A 193 -20.90 -11.98 3.83
N GLU A 194 -19.79 -12.15 4.54
CA GLU A 194 -18.46 -12.36 3.95
C GLU A 194 -17.97 -13.78 4.25
N CYS A 195 -17.12 -14.30 3.36
CA CYS A 195 -16.54 -15.63 3.51
C CYS A 195 -15.29 -15.59 4.40
N PRO A 196 -15.18 -16.41 5.47
CA PRO A 196 -13.96 -16.52 6.28
C PRO A 196 -12.71 -16.88 5.46
N HIS A 197 -12.89 -17.73 4.44
CA HIS A 197 -11.80 -18.24 3.61
C HIS A 197 -11.37 -17.31 2.47
N ASP A 198 -12.10 -16.21 2.21
CA ASP A 198 -11.67 -15.21 1.23
C ASP A 198 -10.33 -14.62 1.66
N GLN A 199 -9.31 -14.60 0.80
CA GLN A 199 -7.98 -14.07 1.16
C GLN A 199 -7.89 -12.54 1.00
N GLY A 200 -8.86 -11.90 0.35
CA GLY A 200 -8.79 -10.47 0.02
C GLY A 200 -7.73 -10.16 -1.03
N GLY A 201 -7.13 -8.97 -0.98
CA GLY A 201 -6.09 -8.58 -1.95
C GLY A 201 -6.62 -8.07 -3.30
N TYR A 202 -7.90 -7.68 -3.36
CA TYR A 202 -8.56 -7.11 -4.53
C TYR A 202 -9.43 -5.91 -4.13
N PHE A 203 -9.94 -5.19 -5.14
CA PHE A 203 -10.77 -4.00 -4.96
C PHE A 203 -12.20 -4.25 -5.46
N VAL A 204 -13.19 -3.68 -4.78
CA VAL A 204 -14.56 -3.61 -5.30
C VAL A 204 -14.78 -2.21 -5.89
N ILE A 205 -14.91 -2.12 -7.21
CA ILE A 205 -15.09 -0.87 -7.96
C ILE A 205 -16.38 -0.97 -8.76
N SER A 206 -17.33 -0.09 -8.48
CA SER A 206 -18.65 -0.09 -9.11
C SER A 206 -19.31 -1.48 -9.11
N GLY A 207 -19.35 -2.14 -7.95
CA GLY A 207 -19.89 -3.50 -7.77
C GLY A 207 -19.00 -4.64 -8.27
N THR A 208 -17.98 -4.35 -9.07
CA THR A 208 -17.14 -5.38 -9.69
C THR A 208 -15.81 -5.56 -8.97
N GLU A 209 -15.38 -6.81 -8.84
CA GLU A 209 -14.10 -7.16 -8.23
C GLU A 209 -12.96 -6.98 -9.25
N LYS A 210 -11.89 -6.31 -8.83
CA LYS A 210 -10.74 -5.99 -9.67
C LYS A 210 -9.44 -6.34 -8.94
N VAL A 211 -8.59 -7.08 -9.63
CA VAL A 211 -7.25 -7.47 -9.16
C VAL A 211 -6.21 -6.75 -10.01
N LEU A 212 -5.16 -6.24 -9.36
CA LEU A 212 -3.98 -5.72 -10.06
C LEU A 212 -2.95 -6.84 -10.17
N ILE A 213 -2.51 -7.13 -11.41
CA ILE A 213 -1.49 -8.13 -11.68
C ILE A 213 -0.12 -7.44 -11.65
N ALA A 214 0.84 -8.07 -10.97
CA ALA A 214 2.21 -7.56 -10.91
C ALA A 214 2.82 -7.50 -12.31
N GLN A 215 3.51 -6.40 -12.61
CA GLN A 215 4.22 -6.22 -13.87
C GLN A 215 5.72 -6.38 -13.65
N GLU A 216 6.33 -7.27 -14.41
CA GLU A 216 7.77 -7.45 -14.43
C GLU A 216 8.45 -6.34 -15.24
N ARG A 217 9.53 -5.78 -14.71
CA ARG A 217 10.38 -4.80 -15.39
C ARG A 217 11.83 -5.00 -15.01
N GLN A 218 12.74 -4.60 -15.90
CA GLN A 218 14.17 -4.56 -15.57
C GLN A 218 14.44 -3.61 -14.40
N ALA A 219 15.43 -3.94 -13.58
CA ALA A 219 15.78 -3.14 -12.43
C ALA A 219 16.32 -1.77 -12.88
N ALA A 220 15.79 -0.70 -12.27
CA ALA A 220 16.31 0.63 -12.47
C ALA A 220 17.69 0.80 -11.82
N ASN A 221 18.42 1.85 -12.19
CA ASN A 221 19.71 2.21 -11.60
C ASN A 221 20.80 1.14 -11.74
N HIS A 222 20.70 0.28 -12.75
CA HIS A 222 21.71 -0.72 -13.10
C HIS A 222 22.20 -0.50 -14.53
N VAL A 223 23.51 -0.63 -14.73
CA VAL A 223 24.12 -0.60 -16.07
C VAL A 223 24.08 -2.02 -16.62
N TYR A 224 23.44 -2.19 -17.77
CA TYR A 224 23.40 -3.46 -18.48
C TYR A 224 24.27 -3.37 -19.74
N ALA A 225 25.22 -4.31 -19.89
CA ALA A 225 26.05 -4.43 -21.07
C ALA A 225 25.69 -5.73 -21.81
N PHE A 226 25.16 -5.60 -23.02
CA PHE A 226 24.80 -6.73 -23.86
C PHE A 226 25.63 -6.74 -25.14
N SER A 227 26.09 -7.92 -25.56
CA SER A 227 26.65 -8.09 -26.89
C SER A 227 25.53 -7.95 -27.93
N ARG A 228 25.65 -7.01 -28.87
CA ARG A 228 24.77 -6.94 -30.05
C ARG A 228 25.51 -7.53 -31.24
N GLN A 229 24.81 -8.36 -32.02
CA GLN A 229 25.34 -8.86 -33.28
C GLN A 229 25.55 -7.66 -34.22
N LYS A 230 26.76 -7.53 -34.77
CA LYS A 230 27.08 -6.45 -35.72
C LYS A 230 26.37 -6.71 -37.04
N GLY A 231 25.36 -5.90 -37.37
CA GLY A 231 24.73 -5.88 -38.70
C GLY A 231 23.21 -6.09 -38.71
N ALA A 232 22.45 -5.06 -38.34
CA ALA A 232 21.09 -4.84 -38.79
C ALA A 232 20.82 -3.33 -38.78
N LEU A 233 21.48 -2.63 -39.71
CA LEU A 233 21.04 -1.32 -40.16
C LEU A 233 20.01 -1.60 -41.26
N VAL A 234 18.74 -1.29 -40.98
CA VAL A 234 17.74 -0.99 -42.03
C VAL A 234 17.44 0.49 -41.90
#